data_AF-A0A1S2QQ14-F1
#
_entry.id   AF-A0A1S2QQ14-F1
#
_cell.length_a   1.000
_cell.length_b   1.000
_cell.length_c   1.000
_cell.angle_alpha   90.00
_cell.angle_beta   90.00
_cell.angle_gamma   90.00
#
_symmetry.space_group_name_H-M   'P 1'
#
loop_
_entity.id
_entity.type
_entity.pdbx_description
1 polymer ?
#
loop_
_entity_poly.entity_id
_entity_poly.type
_entity_poly.pdbx_seq_one_letter_code
_entity_poly.pdbx_strand_id
1 'polypeptide(L)' 'MAGIEIDDSTRDTFQALADDAGMPLEDYLATLAEEKKHERALAEGAEVFRQVTGDPATVSAFDAEFGGPPVRRTPRAA' A
#
# COMPACT_ATOMS: atom_id res chain seq x y z
N MET A 1 3.93 23.59 -20.34
CA MET A 1 4.43 22.28 -19.87
C MET A 1 5.50 22.55 -18.83
N ALA A 2 5.34 22.03 -17.61
CA ALA A 2 6.40 22.09 -16.61
C ALA A 2 7.37 20.95 -16.92
N GLY A 3 8.65 21.27 -17.11
CA GLY A 3 9.70 20.27 -17.31
C GLY A 3 10.33 19.86 -15.99
N ILE A 4 10.78 18.61 -15.89
CA ILE A 4 11.58 18.11 -14.77
C ILE A 4 12.99 17.92 -15.30
N GLU A 5 13.98 18.47 -14.61
CA GLU A 5 15.38 18.20 -14.91
C GLU A 5 15.79 16.90 -14.22
N ILE A 6 16.29 15.95 -15.02
CA ILE A 6 16.86 14.68 -14.58
C ILE A 6 18.18 14.48 -15.31
N ASP A 7 19.12 13.77 -14.70
CA ASP A 7 20.36 13.41 -15.36
C ASP A 7 20.12 12.39 -16.48
N ASP A 8 21.04 12.37 -17.45
CA ASP A 8 20.92 11.52 -18.63
C ASP A 8 20.80 10.03 -18.28
N SER A 9 21.49 9.58 -17.22
CA SER A 9 21.44 8.16 -16.81
C SER A 9 20.07 7.75 -16.26
N THR A 10 19.45 8.64 -15.47
CA THR A 10 18.08 8.45 -14.98
C THR A 10 17.07 8.49 -16.13
N ARG A 11 17.25 9.42 -17.08
CA ARG A 11 16.41 9.50 -18.27
C ARG A 11 16.48 8.22 -19.10
N ASP A 12 17.69 7.73 -19.38
CA ASP A 12 17.90 6.52 -20.18
C ASP A 12 17.29 5.29 -19.49
N THR A 13 17.38 5.23 -18.17
CA THR A 13 16.74 4.17 -17.37
C THR A 13 15.22 4.20 -17.54
N PHE A 14 14.58 5.36 -17.42
CA PHE A 14 13.13 5.45 -17.60
C PHE A 14 12.71 5.21 -19.05
N GLN A 15 13.52 5.62 -20.02
CA GLN A 15 13.25 5.35 -21.43
C GLN A 15 13.28 3.84 -21.71
N ALA A 16 14.29 3.13 -21.23
CA ALA A 16 14.37 1.68 -21.39
C ALA A 16 13.17 0.95 -20.74
N LEU A 17 12.74 1.39 -19.56
CA LEU A 17 11.56 0.82 -18.90
C LEU A 17 10.26 1.10 -19.67
N ALA A 18 10.13 2.30 -20.24
CA ALA A 18 8.99 2.65 -21.09
C ALA A 18 8.98 1.83 -22.38
N ASP A 19 10.14 1.64 -23.00
CA ASP A 19 10.32 0.82 -24.20
C ASP A 19 9.95 -0.65 -23.93
N ASP A 20 10.42 -1.22 -22.80
CA ASP A 20 10.06 -2.58 -22.36
C ASP A 20 8.56 -2.72 -22.09
N ALA A 21 7.91 -1.67 -21.60
CA ALA A 21 6.46 -1.60 -21.42
C ALA A 21 5.69 -1.34 -22.72
N GLY A 22 6.37 -1.01 -23.82
CA GLY A 22 5.76 -0.62 -25.09
C GLY A 22 4.99 0.70 -25.03
N MET A 23 5.40 1.61 -24.14
CA MET A 23 4.71 2.88 -23.86
C MET A 23 5.59 4.09 -24.22
N PRO A 24 4.99 5.22 -24.63
CA PRO A 24 5.69 6.50 -24.62
C PRO A 24 6.17 6.85 -23.21
N LEU A 25 7.35 7.47 -23.10
CA LEU A 25 7.95 7.84 -21.81
C LEU A 25 7.01 8.69 -20.94
N GLU A 26 6.27 9.63 -21.54
CA GLU A 26 5.32 10.48 -20.81
C GLU A 26 4.17 9.65 -20.20
N ASP A 27 3.58 8.75 -20.98
CA ASP A 27 2.50 7.86 -20.52
C ASP A 27 3.00 6.90 -19.44
N TYR A 28 4.21 6.35 -19.62
CA TYR A 28 4.85 5.49 -18.63
C TYR A 28 5.06 6.23 -17.30
N LEU A 29 5.57 7.47 -17.34
CA LEU A 29 5.78 8.27 -16.14
C LEU A 29 4.46 8.66 -15.46
N ALA A 30 3.40 8.92 -16.23
CA ALA A 30 2.07 9.20 -15.69
C ALA A 30 1.49 7.97 -14.97
N THR A 31 1.62 6.78 -15.57
CA THR A 31 1.23 5.51 -14.94
C THR A 31 2.04 5.26 -13.67
N LEU A 32 3.37 5.40 -13.74
CA LEU A 32 4.26 5.23 -12.59
C LEU A 32 3.88 6.17 -11.44
N ALA A 33 3.50 7.42 -11.73
CA ALA A 33 3.06 8.37 -10.71
C ALA A 33 1.80 7.91 -9.97
N GLU A 34 0.79 7.40 -10.69
CA GLU A 34 -0.42 6.87 -10.07
C GLU A 34 -0.14 5.58 -9.28
N GLU A 35 0.73 4.70 -9.78
CA GLU A 35 1.17 3.51 -9.04
C GLU A 35 1.85 3.89 -7.72
N LYS A 36 2.79 4.84 -7.73
CA LYS A 36 3.45 5.31 -6.50
C LYS A 36 2.51 5.99 -5.52
N LYS A 37 1.51 6.70 -6.01
CA LYS A 37 0.45 7.27 -5.17
C LYS A 37 -0.40 6.18 -4.52
N HIS A 38 -0.76 5.13 -5.25
CA HIS A 38 -1.48 3.98 -4.68
C HIS A 38 -0.64 3.23 -3.65
N GLU A 39 0.64 2.95 -3.93
CA GLU A 39 1.56 2.32 -2.98
C GLU A 39 1.62 3.11 -1.66
N ARG A 40 1.73 4.44 -1.75
CA ARG A 40 1.74 5.31 -0.58
C ARG A 40 0.42 5.26 0.19
N ALA A 41 -0.72 5.35 -0.50
CA ALA A 41 -2.03 5.28 0.14
C ALA A 41 -2.25 3.93 0.85
N LEU A 42 -1.77 2.83 0.27
CA LEU A 42 -1.81 1.51 0.89
C LEU A 42 -0.92 1.43 2.14
N ALA A 43 0.29 2.00 2.09
CA ALA A 43 1.19 2.03 3.23
C ALA A 43 0.59 2.82 4.41
N GLU A 44 0.05 4.02 4.14
CA GLU A 44 -0.63 4.88 5.12
C GLU A 44 -1.87 4.17 5.69
N GLY A 45 -2.72 3.60 4.84
CA GLY A 45 -3.91 2.86 5.27
C GLY A 45 -3.57 1.64 6.13
N ALA A 46 -2.50 0.91 5.79
CA ALA A 46 -2.05 -0.24 6.56
C ALA A 46 -1.49 0.16 7.93
N GLU A 47 -0.81 1.31 8.02
CA GLU A 47 -0.35 1.86 9.31
C GLU A 47 -1.53 2.23 10.21
N VAL A 48 -2.48 3.00 9.68
CA VAL A 48 -3.71 3.37 10.40
C VAL A 48 -4.46 2.13 10.86
N PHE A 49 -4.62 1.14 9.97
CA PHE A 49 -5.29 -0.11 10.32
C PHE A 49 -4.57 -0.83 11.48
N ARG A 50 -3.25 -0.96 11.44
CA ARG A 50 -2.46 -1.55 12.53
C ARG A 50 -2.61 -0.78 13.84
N GLN A 51 -2.65 0.54 13.79
CA GLN A 51 -2.84 1.37 14.98
C GLN A 51 -4.22 1.16 15.60
N VAL A 52 -5.28 1.19 14.78
CA VAL A 52 -6.68 1.06 15.24
C VAL A 52 -6.94 -0.35 15.77
N THR A 53 -6.50 -1.38 15.07
CA THR A 53 -6.67 -2.78 15.50
C THR A 53 -5.71 -3.21 16.60
N GLY A 54 -4.62 -2.47 16.80
CA GLY A 54 -3.67 -2.68 17.89
C GLY A 54 -4.13 -2.08 19.22
N ASP A 55 -5.12 -1.18 19.21
CA ASP A 55 -5.71 -0.61 20.42
C ASP A 55 -6.73 -1.58 21.05
N PRO A 56 -6.46 -2.12 22.26
CA PRO A 56 -7.37 -3.04 22.93
C PRO A 56 -8.74 -2.45 23.20
N ALA A 57 -8.86 -1.13 23.41
CA ALA A 57 -10.15 -0.49 23.64
C ALA A 57 -11.01 -0.52 22.37
N THR A 58 -10.42 -0.20 21.23
CA THR A 58 -11.06 -0.30 19.92
C THR A 58 -11.49 -1.73 19.61
N VAL A 59 -10.61 -2.72 19.83
CA VAL A 59 -10.95 -4.14 19.62
C VAL A 59 -12.09 -4.58 20.54
N SER A 60 -12.05 -4.18 21.81
CA SER A 60 -13.10 -4.53 22.78
C SER A 60 -14.46 -3.92 22.41
N ALA A 61 -14.46 -2.67 21.92
CA ALA A 61 -15.68 -2.01 21.46
C ALA A 61 -16.27 -2.71 20.21
N PHE A 62 -15.41 -3.08 19.27
CA PHE A 62 -15.82 -3.84 18.08
C PHE A 62 -16.38 -5.22 18.46
N ASP A 63 -15.70 -5.96 19.33
CA ASP A 63 -16.15 -7.27 19.81
C ASP A 63 -17.50 -7.19 20.56
N ALA A 64 -17.74 -6.09 21.29
CA ALA A 64 -19.00 -5.86 21.99
C ALA A 64 -20.18 -5.58 21.03
N GLU A 65 -19.94 -4.91 19.91
CA GLU A 65 -20.97 -4.55 18.93
C GLU A 65 -21.25 -5.68 17.93
N PHE A 66 -20.20 -6.34 17.43
CA PHE A 66 -20.31 -7.32 16.34
C PHE A 66 -20.15 -8.78 16.78
N GLY A 67 -19.80 -9.01 18.05
CA GLY A 67 -19.50 -10.33 18.60
C GLY A 67 -18.05 -10.73 18.37
N GLY A 68 -17.33 -10.98 19.46
CA GLY A 68 -15.94 -11.40 19.42
C GLY A 68 -15.72 -12.82 18.85
N PRO A 69 -14.48 -13.16 18.46
CA PRO A 69 -14.16 -14.46 17.89
C PRO A 69 -14.51 -15.60 18.87
N PRO A 70 -14.97 -16.77 18.37
CA PRO A 70 -15.32 -17.89 19.24
C PRO A 70 -14.08 -18.38 20.00
N VAL A 71 -14.14 -18.35 21.32
CA VAL A 71 -13.08 -18.88 22.19
C VAL A 71 -13.01 -20.40 21.97
N ARG A 72 -12.06 -20.87 21.15
CA ARG A 72 -11.78 -22.30 21.01
C ARG A 72 -11.19 -22.81 22.33
N ARG A 73 -12.02 -23.41 23.18
CA ARG A 73 -11.56 -24.20 24.32
C ARG A 73 -10.93 -25.48 23.77
N THR A 74 -9.60 -25.49 23.61
CA THR A 74 -8.87 -26.74 23.42
C THR A 74 -8.96 -27.53 24.73
N PRO A 75 -9.51 -28.76 24.72
CA PRO A 75 -9.49 -29.60 25.92
C PRO A 75 -8.03 -29.91 26.26
N ARG A 76 -7.60 -29.50 27.46
CA ARG A 76 -6.31 -29.89 28.00
C ARG A 76 -6.38 -31.39 28.29
N ALA A 77 -5.58 -32.17 27.58
CA ALA A 77 -5.45 -33.61 27.83
C ALA A 77 -4.98 -33.82 29.28
N ALA A 78 -5.65 -34.73 29.99
CA ALA A 78 -5.37 -35.16 31.36
C ALA A 78 -4.46 -36.39 31.36
#